data_AF-A0A1D8AUC5-F1
#
_entry.id   AF-A0A1D8AUC5-F1
#
_cell.length_a   1.000
_cell.length_b   1.000
_cell.length_c   1.000
_cell.angle_alpha   90.00
_cell.angle_beta   90.00
_cell.angle_gamma   90.00
#
_symmetry.space_group_name_H-M   'P 1'
#
loop_
_entity.id
_entity.type
_entity.pdbx_description
1 polymer ?
#
loop_
_entity_poly.entity_id
_entity_poly.type
_entity_poly.pdbx_seq_one_letter_code
_entity_poly.pdbx_strand_id
1 'polypeptide(L)'
;MAASTYSVTLHHLAPGATAAGLEYPDTALAEVTPTQLAGLLLELELLAAKLTIYEPSTPEIRIKTDREVFVVRTRYRQLCFVGREALLRGEQHSIPFILGTITGNAPEPVRPADTPRVFERPPTATPTTEHTAPQGPWLKITVLLVLIVACLGTGVWLLVRPARTLAPKFTYMNGSESSALLTRLAGEYQTGTGEGDRRLIIAADGTLRLAKYGATQSVAEEIIRTARGARQGGQPALATSDPYILLVRDPDGVFLFGQNYKRVSP
;
A
#
# COMPACT_ATOMS: atom_id res chain seq x y z
N MET A 1 -23.61 13.69 31.97
CA MET A 1 -22.52 13.88 30.98
C MET A 1 -22.85 12.99 29.80
N ALA A 2 -22.93 13.54 28.58
CA ALA A 2 -23.20 12.74 27.39
C ALA A 2 -22.07 11.71 27.21
N ALA A 3 -22.41 10.46 26.93
CA ALA A 3 -21.41 9.43 26.66
C ALA A 3 -20.62 9.83 25.41
N SER A 4 -19.30 9.84 25.50
CA SER A 4 -18.41 10.08 24.35
C SER A 4 -18.66 9.00 23.30
N THR A 5 -19.24 9.38 22.18
CA THR A 5 -19.50 8.53 21.03
C THR A 5 -18.38 8.66 20.00
N TYR A 6 -17.94 7.54 19.44
CA TYR A 6 -16.86 7.49 18.46
C TYR A 6 -17.39 7.07 17.09
N SER A 7 -16.80 7.61 16.03
CA SER A 7 -16.94 7.05 14.69
C SER A 7 -15.73 6.17 14.42
N VAL A 8 -15.95 4.87 14.25
CA VAL A 8 -14.89 3.89 14.01
C VAL A 8 -15.00 3.39 12.59
N THR A 9 -13.90 3.44 11.86
CA THR A 9 -13.80 2.90 10.51
C THR A 9 -12.82 1.74 10.51
N LEU A 10 -13.30 0.55 10.15
CA LEU A 10 -12.47 -0.62 9.94
C LEU A 10 -12.01 -0.64 8.49
N HIS A 11 -10.70 -0.56 8.29
CA HIS A 11 -10.07 -0.52 6.98
C HIS A 11 -9.41 -1.87 6.68
N HIS A 12 -9.94 -2.57 5.66
CA HIS A 12 -9.55 -3.92 5.27
C HIS A 12 -8.70 -3.93 4.00
N LEU A 13 -7.45 -3.50 4.06
CA LEU A 13 -6.56 -3.56 2.90
C LEU A 13 -5.39 -4.52 3.09
N ALA A 14 -5.63 -5.83 3.11
CA ALA A 14 -4.53 -6.81 3.00
C ALA A 14 -3.54 -6.34 1.92
N PRO A 15 -2.21 -6.30 2.16
CA PRO A 15 -1.27 -5.71 1.19
C PRO A 15 -1.40 -6.33 -0.22
N GLY A 16 -1.79 -7.61 -0.30
CA GLY A 16 -2.09 -8.30 -1.54
C GLY A 16 -3.40 -7.87 -2.23
N ALA A 17 -4.38 -7.34 -1.50
CA ALA A 17 -5.64 -6.82 -2.05
C ALA A 17 -5.43 -5.49 -2.78
N THR A 18 -4.69 -4.55 -2.19
CA THR A 18 -4.31 -3.29 -2.85
C THR A 18 -3.45 -3.55 -4.09
N ALA A 19 -2.47 -4.46 -3.97
CA ALA A 19 -1.66 -4.90 -5.12
C ALA A 19 -2.50 -5.60 -6.21
N ALA A 20 -3.62 -6.22 -5.85
CA ALA A 20 -4.58 -6.84 -6.77
C ALA A 20 -5.67 -5.87 -7.28
N GLY A 21 -5.64 -4.59 -6.89
CA GLY A 21 -6.65 -3.59 -7.27
C GLY A 21 -8.03 -3.85 -6.66
N LEU A 22 -8.10 -4.61 -5.56
CA LEU A 22 -9.34 -4.87 -4.85
C LEU A 22 -9.54 -3.77 -3.80
N GLU A 23 -10.60 -2.99 -3.97
CA GLU A 23 -11.10 -2.06 -2.97
C GLU A 23 -12.15 -2.78 -2.11
N TYR A 24 -11.79 -3.11 -0.86
CA TYR A 24 -12.79 -3.53 0.11
C TYR A 24 -13.44 -2.28 0.70
N PRO A 25 -14.78 -2.22 0.79
CA PRO A 25 -15.44 -1.06 1.36
C PRO A 25 -15.07 -0.93 2.83
N ASP A 26 -14.77 0.31 3.23
CA ASP A 26 -14.63 0.67 4.63
C ASP A 26 -15.92 0.36 5.38
N THR A 27 -15.81 -0.33 6.50
CA THR A 27 -16.95 -0.56 7.38
C THR A 27 -16.95 0.51 8.46
N ALA A 28 -17.91 1.43 8.38
CA ALA A 28 -18.08 2.49 9.37
C ALA A 28 -19.09 2.07 10.44
N LEU A 29 -18.69 2.22 11.70
CA LEU A 29 -19.53 2.12 12.87
C LEU A 29 -19.67 3.51 13.46
N ALA A 30 -20.89 4.03 13.50
CA ALA A 30 -21.20 5.29 14.17
C ALA A 30 -21.60 5.05 15.62
N GLU A 31 -21.45 6.07 16.46
CA GLU A 31 -21.91 6.07 17.86
C GLU A 31 -21.32 4.95 18.73
N VAL A 32 -20.08 4.53 18.44
CA VAL A 32 -19.40 3.49 19.19
C VAL A 32 -19.12 3.98 20.61
N THR A 33 -19.53 3.20 21.60
CA THR A 33 -19.28 3.48 23.03
C THR A 33 -17.85 3.08 23.43
N PRO A 34 -17.30 3.61 24.54
CA PRO A 34 -15.98 3.20 25.04
C PRO A 34 -15.84 1.68 25.25
N THR A 35 -16.89 1.02 25.76
CA THR A 35 -16.91 -0.43 25.99
C THR A 35 -16.86 -1.22 24.67
N GLN A 36 -17.60 -0.76 23.66
CA GLN A 36 -17.54 -1.37 22.32
C GLN A 36 -16.18 -1.13 21.66
N LEU A 37 -15.60 0.06 21.84
CA LEU A 37 -14.25 0.36 21.33
C LEU A 37 -13.20 -0.56 21.97
N ALA A 38 -13.28 -0.80 23.28
CA ALA A 38 -12.40 -1.74 23.98
C ALA A 38 -12.53 -3.17 23.41
N GLY A 39 -13.75 -3.63 23.14
CA GLY A 39 -13.99 -4.92 22.50
C GLY A 39 -13.39 -5.01 21.10
N LEU A 40 -13.52 -3.97 20.28
CA LEU A 40 -12.92 -3.92 18.93
C LEU A 40 -11.39 -3.97 18.98
N LEU A 41 -10.76 -3.28 19.93
CA LEU A 41 -9.31 -3.32 20.12
C LEU A 41 -8.82 -4.70 20.58
N LEU A 42 -9.56 -5.36 21.46
CA LEU A 42 -9.24 -6.72 21.92
C LEU A 42 -9.30 -7.73 20.76
N GLU A 43 -10.35 -7.68 19.96
CA GLU A 43 -10.46 -8.54 18.78
C GLU A 43 -9.35 -8.27 17.76
N LEU A 44 -8.95 -7.00 17.59
CA LEU A 44 -7.82 -6.64 16.74
C LEU A 44 -6.49 -7.19 17.28
N GLU A 45 -6.28 -7.19 18.60
CA GLU A 45 -5.10 -7.78 19.24
C GLU A 45 -5.04 -9.30 19.03
N LEU A 46 -6.17 -9.99 19.26
CA LEU A 46 -6.29 -11.44 19.04
C LEU A 46 -6.05 -11.81 17.56
N LEU A 47 -6.49 -10.96 16.64
CA LEU A 47 -6.20 -11.11 15.23
C LEU A 47 -4.73 -10.88 14.93
N ALA A 48 -4.14 -9.80 15.46
CA ALA A 48 -2.73 -9.47 15.29
C ALA A 48 -1.83 -10.64 15.71
N ALA A 49 -2.12 -11.28 16.84
CA ALA A 49 -1.40 -12.45 17.33
C ALA A 49 -1.37 -13.62 16.33
N LYS A 50 -2.37 -13.74 15.46
CA LYS A 50 -2.49 -14.80 14.45
C LYS A 50 -1.86 -14.43 13.11
N LEU A 51 -1.54 -13.16 12.87
CA LEU A 51 -0.89 -12.72 11.64
C LEU A 51 0.57 -13.21 11.60
N THR A 52 1.04 -13.54 10.41
CA THR A 52 2.42 -13.95 10.13
C THR A 52 3.24 -12.85 9.46
N ILE A 53 2.63 -11.69 9.23
CA ILE A 53 3.20 -10.56 8.50
C ILE A 53 4.01 -9.70 9.49
N TYR A 54 5.28 -9.43 9.13
CA TYR A 54 6.24 -8.70 9.96
C TYR A 54 6.25 -7.19 9.70
N GLU A 55 5.68 -6.75 8.60
CA GLU A 55 5.51 -5.34 8.26
C GLU A 55 4.22 -4.78 8.88
N PRO A 56 4.09 -3.45 9.07
CA PRO A 56 2.82 -2.86 9.49
C PRO A 56 1.73 -3.32 8.54
N SER A 57 0.84 -4.16 9.07
CA SER A 57 -0.16 -4.87 8.29
C SER A 57 -1.53 -4.35 8.62
N THR A 58 -2.33 -4.25 7.59
CA THR A 58 -3.78 -4.24 7.67
C THR A 58 -4.28 -5.58 8.24
N PRO A 59 -5.33 -5.58 9.06
CA PRO A 59 -6.31 -4.51 9.20
C PRO A 59 -5.88 -3.36 10.12
N GLU A 60 -6.39 -2.16 9.86
CA GLU A 60 -6.28 -1.00 10.74
C GLU A 60 -7.67 -0.50 11.15
N ILE A 61 -7.75 0.04 12.36
CA ILE A 61 -8.94 0.69 12.90
C ILE A 61 -8.66 2.18 12.99
N ARG A 62 -9.47 2.99 12.32
CA ARG A 62 -9.45 4.45 12.43
C ARG A 62 -10.54 4.89 13.40
N ILE A 63 -10.19 5.69 14.38
CA ILE A 63 -11.07 6.12 15.46
C ILE A 63 -11.16 7.62 15.39
N LYS A 64 -12.32 8.14 14.99
CA LYS A 64 -12.60 9.56 14.90
C LYS A 64 -13.39 10.00 16.13
N THR A 65 -12.84 11.02 16.78
CA THR A 65 -13.49 11.82 17.83
C THR A 65 -13.88 13.18 17.24
N ASP A 66 -14.55 14.02 18.03
CA ASP A 66 -14.89 15.39 17.63
C ASP A 66 -13.64 16.27 17.37
N ARG A 67 -12.50 15.93 17.97
CA ARG A 67 -11.27 16.74 17.96
C ARG A 67 -10.16 16.13 17.12
N GLU A 68 -10.07 14.80 17.08
CA GLU A 68 -8.92 14.08 16.56
C GLU A 68 -9.29 12.77 15.86
N VAL A 69 -8.38 12.32 14.99
CA VAL A 69 -8.45 11.00 14.33
C VAL A 69 -7.23 10.20 14.75
N PHE A 70 -7.48 9.01 15.28
CA PHE A 70 -6.46 8.06 15.72
C PHE A 70 -6.44 6.83 14.80
N VAL A 71 -5.27 6.24 14.61
CA VAL A 71 -5.12 5.00 13.83
C VAL A 71 -4.47 3.93 14.68
N VAL A 72 -5.11 2.77 14.75
CA VAL A 72 -4.57 1.56 15.38
C VAL A 72 -4.30 0.53 14.30
N ARG A 73 -3.05 0.07 14.20
CA ARG A 73 -2.62 -0.89 13.19
C ARG A 73 -1.92 -2.08 13.84
N THR A 74 -1.78 -3.17 13.09
CA THR A 74 -1.03 -4.34 13.55
C THR A 74 0.41 -4.30 13.03
N ARG A 75 1.38 -4.67 13.85
CA ARG A 75 2.79 -4.82 13.45
C ARG A 75 3.47 -5.84 14.37
N TYR A 76 4.30 -6.72 13.82
CA TYR A 76 4.99 -7.76 14.60
C TYR A 76 4.07 -8.56 15.55
N ARG A 77 2.84 -8.86 15.09
CA ARG A 77 1.81 -9.60 15.85
C ARG A 77 1.26 -8.86 17.08
N GLN A 78 1.41 -7.54 17.12
CA GLN A 78 1.00 -6.66 18.22
C GLN A 78 0.24 -5.42 17.70
N LEU A 79 -0.45 -4.73 18.60
CA LEU A 79 -1.09 -3.45 18.31
C LEU A 79 -0.09 -2.29 18.38
N CYS A 80 -0.11 -1.47 17.35
CA CYS A 80 0.63 -0.22 17.28
C CYS A 80 -0.35 0.94 17.15
N PHE A 81 -0.19 1.92 18.03
CA PHE A 81 -0.97 3.15 18.02
C PHE A 81 -0.21 4.21 17.23
N VAL A 82 -0.90 4.86 16.30
CA VAL A 82 -0.37 5.96 15.50
C VAL A 82 -1.31 7.15 15.67
N GLY A 83 -0.88 8.11 16.50
CA GLY A 83 -1.49 9.43 16.59
C GLY A 83 -1.02 10.34 15.45
N ARG A 84 -1.71 11.49 15.26
CA ARG A 84 -1.35 12.50 14.25
C ARG A 84 0.05 13.09 14.46
N GLU A 85 0.54 13.09 15.68
CA GLU A 85 1.89 13.56 16.00
C GLU A 85 2.91 12.42 15.80
N ALA A 86 3.93 12.70 14.98
CA ALA A 86 5.08 11.82 14.71
C ALA A 86 5.89 11.38 15.95
N LEU A 87 5.42 11.73 17.15
CA LEU A 87 5.93 11.32 18.46
C LEU A 87 5.58 9.87 18.81
N LEU A 88 4.42 9.36 18.38
CA LEU A 88 4.02 7.97 18.63
C LEU A 88 4.44 7.14 17.41
N ARG A 89 5.72 6.76 17.35
CA ARG A 89 6.41 6.13 16.21
C ARG A 89 5.93 4.71 15.85
N GLY A 90 4.63 4.41 15.96
CA GLY A 90 4.10 3.06 15.83
C GLY A 90 4.71 2.13 16.87
N GLU A 91 4.87 2.63 18.09
CA GLU A 91 5.32 1.85 19.24
C GLU A 91 4.22 0.88 19.68
N GLN A 92 4.62 -0.17 20.39
CA GLN A 92 3.67 -1.12 20.96
C GLN A 92 2.97 -0.44 22.13
N HIS A 93 1.64 -0.45 22.13
CA HIS A 93 0.87 0.10 23.24
C HIS A 93 -0.19 -0.89 23.72
N SER A 94 -0.44 -0.89 25.03
CA SER A 94 -1.49 -1.69 25.63
C SER A 94 -2.87 -1.08 25.34
N ILE A 95 -3.90 -1.91 25.27
CA ILE A 95 -5.29 -1.46 25.08
C ILE A 95 -5.69 -0.36 26.10
N PRO A 96 -5.38 -0.49 27.41
CA PRO A 96 -5.69 0.56 28.38
C PRO A 96 -5.02 1.91 28.08
N PHE A 97 -3.78 1.90 27.57
CA PHE A 97 -3.08 3.11 27.17
C PHE A 97 -3.73 3.78 25.95
N ILE A 98 -4.08 2.98 24.94
CA ILE A 98 -4.76 3.45 23.73
C ILE A 98 -6.11 4.07 24.09
N LEU A 99 -6.92 3.39 24.91
CA LEU A 99 -8.20 3.89 25.38
C LEU A 99 -8.04 5.15 26.25
N GLY A 100 -7.07 5.18 27.14
CA GLY A 100 -6.74 6.36 27.96
C GLY A 100 -6.40 7.57 27.08
N THR A 101 -5.60 7.36 26.04
CA THR A 101 -5.20 8.41 25.10
C THR A 101 -6.40 8.95 24.31
N ILE A 102 -7.24 8.06 23.78
CA ILE A 102 -8.42 8.46 22.99
C ILE A 102 -9.47 9.17 23.87
N THR A 103 -9.61 8.75 25.12
CA THR A 103 -10.59 9.31 26.07
C THR A 103 -10.08 10.56 26.79
N GLY A 104 -8.82 10.96 26.59
CA GLY A 104 -8.19 12.08 27.29
C GLY A 104 -7.87 11.80 28.77
N ASN A 105 -7.91 10.54 29.19
CA ASN A 105 -7.62 10.08 30.56
C ASN A 105 -6.31 9.27 30.63
N ALA A 106 -5.37 9.51 29.70
CA ALA A 106 -4.15 8.72 29.62
C ALA A 106 -3.33 8.84 30.91
N PRO A 107 -2.96 7.73 31.57
CA PRO A 107 -1.88 7.78 32.53
C PRO A 107 -0.58 8.14 31.81
N GLU A 108 0.22 9.00 32.42
CA GLU A 108 1.51 9.48 31.92
C GLU A 108 2.40 8.30 31.49
N PRO A 109 3.07 8.35 30.33
CA PRO A 109 3.83 7.21 29.80
C PRO A 109 4.99 6.87 30.75
N VAL A 110 4.82 5.79 31.53
CA VAL A 110 5.94 5.16 32.24
C VAL A 110 6.80 4.50 31.18
N ARG A 111 7.91 5.16 30.86
CA ARG A 111 9.01 4.63 30.05
C ARG A 111 9.42 3.27 30.63
N PRO A 112 9.25 2.14 29.92
CA PRO A 112 9.77 0.88 30.42
C PRO A 112 11.30 0.98 30.38
N ALA A 113 11.90 1.07 31.57
CA ALA A 113 13.33 0.88 31.75
C ALA A 113 13.69 -0.51 31.22
N ASP A 114 14.86 -0.61 30.59
CA ASP A 114 15.45 -1.81 30.00
C ASP A 114 15.12 -3.10 30.75
N THR A 115 14.07 -3.81 30.32
CA THR A 115 13.88 -5.21 30.69
C THR A 115 14.53 -6.08 29.62
N PRO A 116 15.50 -6.95 29.98
CA PRO A 116 16.13 -7.84 29.02
C PRO A 116 15.08 -8.81 28.45
N ARG A 117 15.08 -8.94 27.12
CA ARG A 117 14.20 -9.83 26.35
C ARG A 117 14.45 -11.28 26.77
N VAL A 118 13.56 -11.83 27.58
CA VAL A 118 13.43 -13.28 27.77
C VAL A 118 12.45 -13.78 26.72
N PHE A 119 12.99 -14.47 25.70
CA PHE A 119 12.20 -15.31 24.81
C PHE A 119 11.70 -16.52 25.61
N GLU A 120 10.55 -16.38 26.27
CA GLU A 120 9.84 -17.54 26.81
C GLU A 120 9.00 -18.18 25.71
N ARG A 121 9.44 -19.38 25.32
CA ARG A 121 8.69 -20.33 24.51
C ARG A 121 7.42 -20.71 25.29
N PRO A 122 6.21 -20.58 24.73
CA PRO A 122 5.01 -20.95 25.49
C PRO A 122 4.96 -22.46 25.72
N PRO A 123 4.56 -22.92 26.92
CA PRO A 123 4.42 -24.34 27.21
C PRO A 123 3.22 -24.94 26.48
N THR A 124 3.39 -26.20 26.12
CA THR A 124 2.35 -27.11 25.65
C THR A 124 1.35 -27.43 26.77
N ALA A 125 0.10 -27.72 26.34
CA ALA A 125 -1.03 -28.36 27.05
C ALA A 125 -2.13 -27.37 27.50
N THR A 126 -3.43 -27.66 27.46
CA THR A 126 -4.26 -28.85 27.16
C THR A 126 -5.71 -28.34 26.98
N PRO A 127 -6.63 -29.07 26.31
CA PRO A 127 -7.99 -28.61 26.07
C PRO A 127 -8.91 -28.89 27.27
N THR A 128 -9.92 -28.05 27.50
CA THR A 128 -11.03 -28.33 28.42
C THR A 128 -12.37 -28.04 27.74
N THR A 129 -13.15 -29.12 27.63
CA THR A 129 -14.59 -29.32 27.36
C THR A 129 -15.50 -28.38 28.17
N GLU A 130 -16.78 -28.10 27.92
CA GLU A 130 -17.85 -28.52 26.99
C GLU A 130 -19.05 -27.57 27.29
N HIS A 131 -19.93 -27.30 26.32
CA HIS A 131 -21.38 -27.15 26.57
C HIS A 131 -22.20 -27.37 25.27
N THR A 132 -22.93 -28.50 25.25
CA THR A 132 -24.33 -28.77 24.82
C THR A 132 -25.00 -27.78 23.82
N ALA A 133 -25.70 -28.11 22.73
CA ALA A 133 -26.57 -29.26 22.38
C ALA A 133 -26.82 -29.29 20.83
N PRO A 134 -27.60 -30.24 20.26
CA PRO A 134 -27.34 -30.82 18.93
C PRO A 134 -28.08 -30.13 17.77
N GLN A 135 -27.34 -29.72 16.75
CA GLN A 135 -27.82 -29.58 15.37
C GLN A 135 -26.69 -29.97 14.40
N GLY A 136 -26.82 -31.17 13.80
CA GLY A 136 -26.07 -31.72 12.65
C GLY A 136 -24.61 -31.28 12.46
N PRO A 137 -23.61 -31.94 13.09
CA PRO A 137 -22.20 -31.54 13.01
C PRO A 137 -21.60 -31.64 11.61
N TRP A 138 -22.17 -32.46 10.73
CA TRP A 138 -21.61 -32.71 9.39
C TRP A 138 -21.72 -31.51 8.45
N LEU A 139 -22.79 -30.72 8.54
CA LEU A 139 -22.99 -29.56 7.65
C LEU A 139 -22.00 -28.43 7.98
N LYS A 140 -21.75 -28.16 9.27
CA LYS A 140 -20.81 -27.12 9.70
C LYS A 140 -19.37 -27.49 9.34
N ILE A 141 -19.00 -28.76 9.50
CA ILE A 141 -17.67 -29.27 9.15
C ILE A 141 -17.45 -29.22 7.64
N THR A 142 -18.45 -29.63 6.84
CA THR A 142 -18.34 -29.58 5.37
C THR A 142 -18.24 -28.15 4.83
N VAL A 143 -19.03 -27.22 5.36
CA VAL A 143 -18.94 -25.80 4.97
C VAL A 143 -17.57 -25.21 5.32
N LEU A 144 -17.04 -25.51 6.51
CA LEU A 144 -15.71 -25.04 6.91
C LEU A 144 -14.61 -25.59 6.00
N LEU A 145 -14.69 -26.87 5.63
CA LEU A 145 -13.70 -27.53 4.78
C LEU A 145 -13.73 -26.97 3.35
N VAL A 146 -14.92 -26.73 2.79
CA VAL A 146 -15.07 -26.05 1.49
C VAL A 146 -14.46 -24.65 1.53
N LEU A 147 -14.69 -23.90 2.62
CA LEU A 147 -14.19 -22.53 2.76
C LEU A 147 -12.67 -22.47 2.90
N ILE A 148 -12.06 -23.43 3.61
CA ILE A 148 -10.60 -23.60 3.69
C ILE A 148 -10.02 -23.93 2.32
N VAL A 149 -10.60 -24.91 1.61
CA VAL A 149 -10.15 -25.29 0.27
C VAL A 149 -10.29 -24.12 -0.71
N ALA A 150 -11.38 -23.34 -0.62
CA ALA A 150 -11.59 -22.15 -1.44
C ALA A 150 -10.56 -21.03 -1.12
N CYS A 151 -10.25 -20.78 0.15
CA CYS A 151 -9.24 -19.78 0.54
C CYS A 151 -7.82 -20.20 0.13
N LEU A 152 -7.44 -21.46 0.35
CA LEU A 152 -6.13 -21.97 -0.05
C LEU A 152 -6.00 -22.03 -1.57
N GLY A 153 -7.05 -22.46 -2.27
CA GLY A 153 -7.10 -22.50 -3.73
C GLY A 153 -6.98 -21.10 -4.35
N THR A 154 -7.69 -20.11 -3.80
CA THR A 154 -7.58 -18.71 -4.26
C THR A 154 -6.21 -18.11 -3.95
N GLY A 155 -5.63 -18.39 -2.78
CA GLY A 155 -4.26 -17.98 -2.43
C GLY A 155 -3.21 -18.53 -3.40
N VAL A 156 -3.24 -19.84 -3.66
CA VAL A 156 -2.33 -20.48 -4.64
C VAL A 156 -2.56 -19.92 -6.04
N TRP A 157 -3.80 -19.73 -6.46
CA TRP A 157 -4.10 -19.17 -7.78
C TRP A 157 -3.63 -17.71 -7.94
N LEU A 158 -3.71 -16.90 -6.88
CA LEU A 158 -3.18 -15.54 -6.88
C LEU A 158 -1.64 -15.53 -6.93
N LEU A 159 -0.97 -16.48 -6.26
CA LEU A 159 0.49 -16.62 -6.28
C LEU A 159 1.03 -17.13 -7.63
N VAL A 160 0.29 -18.02 -8.29
CA VAL A 160 0.69 -18.61 -9.58
C VAL A 160 0.23 -17.75 -10.76
N ARG A 161 -0.69 -16.80 -10.55
CA ARG A 161 -1.08 -15.86 -11.59
C ARG A 161 0.13 -15.00 -11.96
N PRO A 162 0.59 -15.04 -13.23
CA PRO A 162 1.62 -14.11 -13.66
C PRO A 162 1.09 -12.69 -13.44
N ALA A 163 1.92 -11.83 -12.83
CA ALA A 163 1.58 -10.44 -12.61
C ALA A 163 1.05 -9.89 -13.94
N ARG A 164 -0.23 -9.47 -13.95
CA ARG A 164 -0.82 -8.81 -15.12
C ARG A 164 -0.15 -7.46 -15.21
N THR A 165 1.02 -7.42 -15.84
CA THR A 165 1.68 -6.16 -16.14
C THR A 165 0.77 -5.44 -17.13
N LEU A 166 0.18 -4.32 -16.70
CA LEU A 166 -0.50 -3.38 -17.59
C LEU A 166 0.47 -2.78 -18.63
N ALA A 167 1.77 -3.08 -18.49
CA ALA A 167 2.78 -2.78 -19.47
C ALA A 167 2.46 -3.50 -20.80
N PRO A 168 2.31 -2.76 -21.90
CA PRO A 168 2.08 -3.37 -23.21
C PRO A 168 3.26 -4.26 -23.60
N LYS A 169 3.00 -5.33 -24.37
CA LYS A 169 4.06 -6.21 -24.86
C LYS A 169 5.01 -5.44 -25.78
N PHE A 170 6.30 -5.50 -25.50
CA PHE A 170 7.35 -4.92 -26.33
C PHE A 170 8.52 -5.89 -26.50
N THR A 171 9.30 -5.70 -27.56
CA THR A 171 10.52 -6.46 -27.83
C THR A 171 11.69 -5.48 -27.89
N TYR A 172 12.76 -5.75 -27.14
CA TYR A 172 13.97 -4.92 -27.22
C TYR A 172 14.58 -4.98 -28.63
N MET A 173 15.07 -3.84 -29.10
CA MET A 173 15.85 -3.75 -30.34
C MET A 173 17.27 -4.28 -30.09
N ASN A 174 17.99 -4.59 -31.18
CA ASN A 174 19.43 -4.83 -31.08
C ASN A 174 20.18 -3.54 -30.65
N GLY A 175 21.41 -3.68 -30.18
CA GLY A 175 22.19 -2.57 -29.61
C GLY A 175 22.35 -1.39 -30.57
N SER A 176 22.67 -1.65 -31.84
CA SER A 176 22.87 -0.62 -32.86
C SER A 176 21.59 0.14 -33.23
N GLU A 177 20.46 -0.57 -33.38
CA GLU A 177 19.15 0.05 -33.64
C GLU A 177 18.70 0.89 -32.44
N SER A 178 18.92 0.36 -31.23
CA SER A 178 18.61 1.06 -29.99
C SER A 178 19.39 2.37 -29.87
N SER A 179 20.71 2.34 -30.10
CA SER A 179 21.54 3.56 -30.03
C SER A 179 21.17 4.56 -31.13
N ALA A 180 20.90 4.10 -32.36
CA ALA A 180 20.47 4.99 -33.44
C ALA A 180 19.12 5.67 -33.14
N LEU A 181 18.18 4.93 -32.55
CA LEU A 181 16.90 5.47 -32.11
C LEU A 181 17.06 6.51 -30.99
N LEU A 182 17.90 6.22 -29.98
CA LEU A 182 18.18 7.13 -28.88
C LEU A 182 18.84 8.42 -29.37
N THR A 183 19.85 8.32 -30.25
CA THR A 183 20.49 9.51 -30.85
C THR A 183 19.47 10.35 -31.64
N ARG A 184 18.58 9.71 -32.39
CA ARG A 184 17.53 10.42 -33.14
C ARG A 184 16.53 11.11 -32.22
N LEU A 185 16.17 10.48 -31.11
CA LEU A 185 15.22 11.03 -30.14
C LEU A 185 15.87 11.94 -29.10
N ALA A 186 17.20 12.06 -29.10
CA ALA A 186 17.89 12.91 -28.14
C ALA A 186 17.45 14.37 -28.31
N GLY A 187 17.15 15.02 -27.19
CA GLY A 187 16.59 16.37 -27.17
C GLY A 187 15.67 16.62 -25.99
N GLU A 188 15.13 17.82 -25.94
CA GLU A 188 14.17 18.25 -24.94
C GLU A 188 12.76 18.25 -25.51
N TYR A 189 11.81 17.79 -24.70
CA TYR A 189 10.40 17.73 -25.02
C TYR A 189 9.57 18.30 -23.88
N GLN A 190 8.43 18.91 -24.19
CA GLN A 190 7.56 19.54 -23.21
C GLN A 190 6.09 19.27 -23.56
N THR A 191 5.23 19.18 -22.54
CA THR A 191 3.77 19.16 -22.73
C THR A 191 3.20 20.57 -22.92
N GLY A 192 3.87 21.57 -22.36
CA GLY A 192 3.53 22.99 -22.36
C GLY A 192 4.51 23.78 -21.50
N THR A 193 4.22 25.06 -21.27
CA THR A 193 5.09 26.00 -20.54
C THR A 193 4.50 26.51 -19.21
N GLY A 194 3.31 26.03 -18.83
CA GLY A 194 2.59 26.44 -17.63
C GLY A 194 2.97 25.66 -16.38
N GLU A 195 2.46 26.09 -15.22
CA GLU A 195 2.59 25.32 -13.98
C GLU A 195 1.82 24.00 -14.11
N GLY A 196 2.45 22.90 -13.71
CA GLY A 196 1.91 21.54 -13.84
C GLY A 196 2.27 20.83 -15.14
N ASP A 197 2.76 21.56 -16.16
CA ASP A 197 3.32 20.95 -17.36
C ASP A 197 4.61 20.18 -17.06
N ARG A 198 5.01 19.32 -17.99
CA ARG A 198 6.15 18.44 -17.82
C ARG A 198 7.20 18.65 -18.90
N ARG A 199 8.45 18.50 -18.49
CA ARG A 199 9.64 18.49 -19.31
C ARG A 199 10.22 17.08 -19.33
N LEU A 200 10.61 16.62 -20.51
CA LEU A 200 11.29 15.35 -20.74
C LEU A 200 12.58 15.63 -21.50
N ILE A 201 13.71 15.27 -20.93
CA ILE A 201 15.00 15.32 -21.63
C ILE A 201 15.41 13.88 -21.93
N ILE A 202 15.62 13.59 -23.21
CA ILE A 202 16.14 12.32 -23.70
C ILE A 202 17.60 12.53 -24.06
N ALA A 203 18.51 11.85 -23.38
CA ALA A 203 19.92 11.85 -23.72
C ALA A 203 20.27 10.67 -24.64
N ALA A 204 21.29 10.83 -25.48
CA ALA A 204 21.71 9.82 -26.45
C ALA A 204 22.29 8.54 -25.79
N ASP A 205 22.73 8.64 -24.54
CA ASP A 205 23.21 7.51 -23.73
C ASP A 205 22.07 6.64 -23.17
N GLY A 206 20.81 7.04 -23.38
CA GLY A 206 19.63 6.37 -22.84
C GLY A 206 19.16 6.92 -21.50
N THR A 207 19.76 7.98 -20.97
CA THR A 207 19.27 8.64 -19.75
C THR A 207 18.04 9.49 -20.09
N LEU A 208 16.97 9.35 -19.30
CA LEU A 208 15.76 10.18 -19.36
C LEU A 208 15.65 11.01 -18.08
N ARG A 209 15.40 12.31 -18.22
CA ARG A 209 15.06 13.20 -17.10
C ARG A 209 13.65 13.72 -17.28
N LEU A 210 12.76 13.37 -16.37
CA LEU A 210 11.38 13.81 -16.36
C LEU A 210 11.21 14.82 -15.23
N ALA A 211 10.79 16.03 -15.55
CA ALA A 211 10.57 17.10 -14.59
C ALA A 211 9.16 17.66 -14.70
N LYS A 212 8.58 18.07 -13.57
CA LYS A 212 7.31 18.80 -13.52
C LYS A 212 7.59 20.26 -13.21
N TYR A 213 7.01 21.17 -13.99
CA TYR A 213 7.10 22.61 -13.74
C TYR A 213 6.22 22.99 -12.55
N GLY A 214 6.81 23.69 -11.59
CA GLY A 214 6.13 24.42 -10.53
C GLY A 214 5.89 25.88 -10.92
N ALA A 215 5.55 26.70 -9.94
CA ALA A 215 5.41 28.14 -10.13
C ALA A 215 6.67 28.74 -10.81
N THR A 216 6.46 29.66 -11.75
CA THR A 216 7.52 30.35 -12.51
C THR A 216 8.49 29.43 -13.28
N GLN A 217 8.03 28.26 -13.73
CA GLN A 217 8.85 27.27 -14.47
C GLN A 217 10.02 26.67 -13.64
N SER A 218 9.95 26.79 -12.32
CA SER A 218 10.85 26.05 -11.42
C SER A 218 10.63 24.53 -11.55
N VAL A 219 11.66 23.72 -11.33
CA VAL A 219 11.51 22.27 -11.29
C VAL A 219 10.97 21.87 -9.92
N ALA A 220 9.69 21.48 -9.86
CA ALA A 220 9.05 21.05 -8.62
C ALA A 220 9.40 19.61 -8.25
N GLU A 221 9.48 18.74 -9.26
CA GLU A 221 9.80 17.32 -9.12
C GLU A 221 10.70 16.92 -10.29
N GLU A 222 11.73 16.13 -10.02
CA GLU A 222 12.60 15.55 -11.04
C GLU A 222 12.82 14.05 -10.81
N ILE A 223 12.71 13.28 -11.88
CA ILE A 223 12.84 11.83 -11.89
C ILE A 223 13.82 11.45 -13.00
N ILE A 224 14.89 10.76 -12.64
CA ILE A 224 15.89 10.23 -13.60
C ILE A 224 15.59 8.75 -13.85
N ARG A 225 15.62 8.35 -15.11
CA ARG A 225 15.39 6.98 -15.58
C ARG A 225 16.39 6.62 -16.67
N THR A 226 16.47 5.34 -16.98
CA THR A 226 17.16 4.86 -18.17
C THR A 226 16.16 4.29 -19.16
N ALA A 227 16.51 4.30 -20.43
CA ALA A 227 15.69 3.81 -21.51
C ALA A 227 16.51 3.09 -22.57
N ARG A 228 15.89 2.10 -23.20
CA ARG A 228 16.45 1.34 -24.32
C ARG A 228 15.46 1.27 -25.47
N GLY A 229 15.98 1.23 -26.69
CA GLY A 229 15.17 1.05 -27.88
C GLY A 229 14.40 -0.26 -27.85
N ALA A 230 13.11 -0.18 -28.14
CA ALA A 230 12.19 -1.29 -28.18
C ALA A 230 11.19 -1.13 -29.33
N ARG A 231 10.49 -2.21 -29.66
CA ARG A 231 9.36 -2.20 -30.60
C ARG A 231 8.08 -2.57 -29.86
N GLN A 232 7.04 -1.75 -30.00
CA GLN A 232 5.69 -2.05 -29.55
C GLN A 232 4.77 -2.10 -30.77
N GLY A 233 4.21 -3.28 -31.06
CA GLY A 233 3.36 -3.45 -32.25
C GLY A 233 4.06 -3.10 -33.57
N GLY A 234 5.37 -3.37 -33.67
CA GLY A 234 6.19 -3.04 -34.85
C GLY A 234 6.70 -1.60 -34.92
N GLN A 235 6.16 -0.68 -34.11
CA GLN A 235 6.56 0.72 -34.07
C GLN A 235 7.76 0.95 -33.14
N PRO A 236 8.66 1.89 -33.45
CA PRO A 236 9.78 2.24 -32.58
C PRO A 236 9.27 2.90 -31.29
N ALA A 237 9.84 2.49 -30.17
CA ALA A 237 9.50 2.97 -28.85
C ALA A 237 10.74 2.93 -27.95
N LEU A 238 10.68 3.57 -26.78
CA LEU A 238 11.69 3.45 -25.74
C LEU A 238 11.07 2.72 -24.53
N ALA A 239 11.69 1.62 -24.11
CA ALA A 239 11.34 0.93 -22.87
C ALA A 239 12.19 1.49 -21.74
N THR A 240 11.53 1.97 -20.68
CA THR A 240 12.21 2.58 -19.53
C THR A 240 12.61 1.55 -18.47
N SER A 241 13.40 1.96 -17.47
CA SER A 241 13.78 1.11 -16.33
C SER A 241 12.59 0.73 -15.45
N ASP A 242 11.59 1.61 -15.34
CA ASP A 242 10.27 1.26 -14.85
C ASP A 242 9.48 0.67 -16.04
N PRO A 243 8.51 -0.24 -15.84
CA PRO A 243 7.83 -0.98 -16.93
C PRO A 243 6.84 -0.11 -17.73
N TYR A 244 7.31 1.04 -18.22
CA TYR A 244 6.61 1.98 -19.07
C TYR A 244 7.26 2.02 -20.45
N ILE A 245 6.43 2.38 -21.43
CA ILE A 245 6.83 2.54 -22.82
C ILE A 245 6.56 3.97 -23.24
N LEU A 246 7.61 4.63 -23.74
CA LEU A 246 7.52 5.89 -24.46
C LEU A 246 7.33 5.57 -25.94
N LEU A 247 6.17 5.92 -26.48
CA LEU A 247 5.84 5.70 -27.88
C LEU A 247 6.32 6.88 -28.72
N VAL A 248 7.04 6.58 -29.81
CA VAL A 248 7.43 7.60 -30.79
C VAL A 248 6.25 7.81 -31.73
N ARG A 249 5.67 9.02 -31.76
CA ARG A 249 4.58 9.38 -32.67
C ARG A 249 5.14 9.83 -34.01
N ASP A 250 6.09 10.76 -33.94
CA ASP A 250 6.74 11.42 -35.07
C ASP A 250 8.14 11.90 -34.62
N PRO A 251 8.96 12.51 -35.49
CA PRO A 251 10.31 12.98 -35.12
C PRO A 251 10.35 13.97 -33.95
N ASP A 252 9.26 14.73 -33.76
CA ASP A 252 9.14 15.83 -32.82
C ASP A 252 8.15 15.53 -31.68
N GLY A 253 7.62 14.31 -31.62
CA GLY A 253 6.48 13.97 -30.77
C GLY A 253 6.65 12.61 -30.13
N VAL A 254 6.61 12.60 -28.80
CA VAL A 254 6.67 11.37 -28.00
C VAL A 254 5.52 11.30 -27.02
N PHE A 255 4.98 10.10 -26.81
CA PHE A 255 3.84 9.87 -25.93
C PHE A 255 4.26 9.04 -24.73
N LEU A 256 4.05 9.57 -23.54
CA LEU A 256 4.45 8.96 -22.27
C LEU A 256 3.40 9.28 -21.20
N PHE A 257 2.96 8.29 -20.42
CA PHE A 257 1.95 8.44 -19.36
C PHE A 257 0.63 9.11 -19.78
N GLY A 258 0.14 8.81 -20.98
CA GLY A 258 -1.09 9.43 -21.47
C GLY A 258 -0.91 10.87 -21.98
N GLN A 259 0.30 11.42 -21.91
CA GLN A 259 0.60 12.79 -22.31
C GLN A 259 1.46 12.82 -23.57
N ASN A 260 1.21 13.82 -24.41
CA ASN A 260 1.98 14.07 -25.61
C ASN A 260 3.03 15.16 -25.33
N TYR A 261 4.30 14.81 -25.50
CA TYR A 261 5.42 15.71 -25.36
C TYR A 261 5.88 16.12 -26.75
N LYS A 262 5.96 17.43 -26.98
CA LYS A 262 6.48 17.99 -28.23
C LYS A 262 7.92 18.43 -28.04
N ARG A 263 8.76 18.17 -29.02
CA ARG A 263 10.15 18.57 -29.05
C ARG A 263 10.20 20.09 -29.01
N VAL A 264 11.02 20.59 -28.11
CA VAL A 264 11.39 22.00 -28.09
C VAL A 264 12.41 22.16 -29.19
N SER A 265 12.08 22.92 -30.22
CA SER A 265 13.04 23.21 -31.28
C SER A 265 14.34 23.75 -30.65
N PRO A 266 15.51 23.24 -31.07
CA PRO A 266 16.78 23.81 -30.64
C PRO A 266 16.92 25.28 -31.04
#